data_AF-A0A7C1IVG4-F1
#
_entry.id   AF-A0A7C1IVG4-F1
#
_cell.length_a   1.000
_cell.length_b   1.000
_cell.length_c   1.000
_cell.angle_alpha   90.00
_cell.angle_beta   90.00
_cell.angle_gamma   90.00
#
_symmetry.space_group_name_H-M   'P 1'
#
loop_
_entity.id
_entity.type
_entity.pdbx_description
1 polymer ?
#
loop_
_entity_poly.entity_id
_entity_poly.type
_entity_poly.pdbx_seq_one_letter_code
_entity_poly.pdbx_strand_id
1 'polypeptide(L)' 'MGALCNIGPKEIQKRLRMGIFALAFSVLLTVLFAFVDEPNAAYGLLFLLLFFATLGISQAFFCT' A
#
# COMPACT_ATOMS: atom_id res chain seq x y z
N MET A 1 -1.52 -24.54 4.33
CA MET A 1 -1.50 -23.27 3.59
C MET A 1 -0.09 -22.70 3.72
N GLY A 2 0.84 -23.05 2.83
CA GLY A 2 2.27 -22.77 3.07
C GLY A 2 3.20 -23.07 1.89
N ALA A 3 2.74 -22.81 0.66
CA ALA A 3 3.51 -23.18 -0.54
C ALA A 3 3.53 -22.11 -1.66
N LEU A 4 3.22 -20.83 -1.37
CA LEU A 4 3.08 -19.80 -2.43
C LEU A 4 4.04 -18.60 -2.33
N CYS A 5 4.73 -18.39 -1.21
CA CYS A 5 5.70 -17.31 -1.12
C CYS A 5 7.11 -17.82 -1.37
N ASN A 6 7.52 -17.84 -2.64
CA ASN A 6 8.92 -17.96 -3.05
C ASN A 6 9.67 -16.62 -2.86
N ILE A 7 9.48 -15.97 -1.72
CA ILE A 7 10.02 -14.65 -1.40
C ILE A 7 10.72 -14.77 -0.05
N GLY A 8 12.00 -14.41 0.01
CA GLY A 8 12.77 -14.49 1.24
C GLY A 8 12.26 -13.53 2.33
N PRO A 9 12.48 -13.83 3.62
CA PRO A 9 11.96 -13.04 4.75
C PRO A 9 12.40 -11.57 4.73
N LYS A 10 13.57 -11.28 4.16
CA LYS A 10 14.06 -9.90 3.96
C LYS A 10 13.20 -9.10 2.98
N GLU A 11 12.80 -9.73 1.88
CA GLU A 11 11.95 -9.10 0.86
C GLU A 11 10.52 -8.90 1.34
N ILE A 12 10.03 -9.81 2.19
CA ILE A 12 8.74 -9.65 2.87
C ILE A 12 8.75 -8.41 3.78
N GLN A 13 9.78 -8.25 4.62
CA GLN A 13 9.90 -7.04 5.45
C GLN A 13 10.02 -5.76 4.63
N LYS A 14 10.73 -5.80 3.50
CA LYS A 14 10.86 -4.66 2.60
C LYS A 14 9.50 -4.28 2.00
N ARG A 15 8.72 -5.27 1.54
CA ARG A 15 7.36 -5.08 1.02
C ARG A 15 6.39 -4.57 2.10
N LEU A 16 6.50 -5.06 3.33
CA LEU A 16 5.74 -4.55 4.47
C LEU A 16 6.02 -3.06 4.70
N ARG A 17 7.30 -2.67 4.78
CA ARG A 17 7.68 -1.25 4.98
C ARG A 17 7.16 -0.38 3.84
N MET A 18 7.33 -0.81 2.58
CA MET A 18 6.80 -0.08 1.43
C MET A 18 5.27 0.04 1.48
N GLY A 19 4.57 -1.02 1.90
CA GLY A 19 3.12 -0.99 2.08
C GLY A 19 2.67 0.00 3.17
N ILE A 20 3.39 0.04 4.30
CA ILE A 20 3.14 1.02 5.38
C ILE A 20 3.39 2.45 4.90
N PHE A 21 4.50 2.69 4.19
CA PHE A 21 4.78 4.01 3.62
C PHE A 21 3.72 4.44 2.59
N ALA A 22 3.31 3.53 1.70
CA ALA A 22 2.25 3.80 0.74
C ALA A 22 0.91 4.11 1.42
N LEU A 23 0.59 3.44 2.53
CA LEU A 23 -0.60 3.70 3.33
C LEU A 23 -0.53 5.07 4.02
N ALA A 24 0.60 5.40 4.65
CA ALA A 24 0.78 6.70 5.29
C ALA A 24 0.66 7.83 4.27
N PHE A 25 1.24 7.64 3.08
CA PHE A 25 1.18 8.62 2.00
C PHE A 25 -0.23 8.76 1.41
N SER A 26 -0.98 7.66 1.27
CA SER A 26 -2.37 7.72 0.81
C SER A 26 -3.27 8.45 1.80
N VAL A 27 -3.11 8.23 3.10
CA VAL A 27 -3.84 8.96 4.14
C VAL A 27 -3.53 10.44 4.06
N LEU A 28 -2.25 10.82 3.95
CA LEU A 28 -1.84 12.22 3.83
C LEU A 28 -2.45 12.89 2.58
N LEU A 29 -2.38 12.25 1.42
CA LEU A 29 -2.98 12.78 0.19
C LEU A 29 -4.49 12.89 0.31
N THR A 30 -5.15 11.92 0.96
CA THR A 30 -6.61 11.95 1.14
C THR A 30 -7.02 13.17 1.96
N VAL A 31 -6.27 13.48 3.02
CA VAL A 31 -6.52 14.68 3.83
C VAL A 31 -6.28 15.94 2.99
N LEU A 32 -5.20 16.00 2.22
CA LEU A 32 -4.92 17.16 1.35
C LEU A 32 -6.01 17.38 0.30
N PHE A 33 -6.46 16.32 -0.39
CA PHE A 33 -7.54 16.42 -1.37
C PHE A 33 -8.91 16.72 -0.76
N ALA A 34 -9.10 16.52 0.54
CA ALA A 34 -10.31 16.99 1.21
C ALA A 34 -10.35 18.53 1.35
N PHE A 35 -9.21 19.22 1.25
CA PHE A 35 -9.10 20.67 1.37
C PHE A 35 -8.88 21.39 0.02
N VAL A 36 -8.77 20.64 -1.08
CA VAL A 36 -8.51 21.18 -2.42
C VAL A 36 -9.53 20.60 -3.38
N ASP A 37 -10.19 21.44 -4.19
CA ASP A 37 -11.11 21.00 -5.26
C ASP A 37 -10.33 20.31 -6.39
N GLU A 38 -10.00 19.04 -6.18
CA GLU A 38 -9.10 18.27 -7.04
C GLU A 38 -9.87 17.50 -8.13
N PRO A 39 -9.37 17.41 -9.37
CA PRO A 39 -10.01 16.66 -10.45
C PRO A 39 -10.09 15.16 -10.16
N ASN A 40 -11.11 14.50 -10.71
CA ASN A 40 -11.41 13.06 -10.53
C ASN A 40 -10.20 12.10 -10.72
N ALA A 41 -9.19 12.50 -11.51
CA ALA A 41 -7.96 11.73 -11.72
C ALA A 41 -7.13 11.54 -10.42
N ALA A 42 -7.22 12.46 -9.46
CA ALA A 42 -6.55 12.41 -8.17
C ALA A 42 -7.02 11.21 -7.31
N TYR A 43 -8.29 10.84 -7.41
CA TYR A 43 -8.83 9.66 -6.75
C TYR A 43 -8.27 8.34 -7.32
N GLY A 44 -7.92 8.31 -8.60
CA GLY A 44 -7.25 7.16 -9.22
C GLY A 44 -5.86 6.91 -8.63
N LEU A 45 -5.11 7.98 -8.35
CA LEU A 45 -3.81 7.91 -7.69
C LEU A 45 -3.95 7.40 -6.24
N LEU A 46 -4.94 7.91 -5.50
CA LEU A 46 -5.26 7.42 -4.15
C LEU A 46 -5.61 5.93 -4.14
N PHE A 47 -6.42 5.50 -5.11
CA PHE A 47 -6.78 4.09 -5.26
C PHE A 47 -5.55 3.22 -5.49
N LEU A 48 -4.64 3.61 -6.39
CA LEU A 48 -3.41 2.85 -6.65
C LEU A 48 -2.52 2.77 -5.40
N LEU A 49 -2.34 3.88 -4.69
CA LEU A 49 -1.55 3.90 -3.45
C LEU A 49 -2.14 2.96 -2.39
N LEU A 50 -3.46 3.02 -2.18
CA LEU A 50 -4.16 2.12 -1.26
C LEU A 50 -4.09 0.65 -1.71
N PHE A 51 -4.18 0.40 -3.00
CA PHE A 51 -4.07 -0.94 -3.57
C PHE A 51 -2.68 -1.53 -3.32
N PHE A 52 -1.60 -0.79 -3.61
CA PHE A 52 -0.23 -1.24 -3.33
C PHE A 52 0.04 -1.42 -1.84
N ALA A 53 -0.50 -0.54 -0.99
CA ALA A 53 -0.42 -0.69 0.46
C ALA A 53 -1.05 -2.01 0.92
N THR A 54 -2.26 -2.29 0.43
CA THR A 54 -3.01 -3.52 0.77
C THR A 54 -2.28 -4.77 0.28
N LEU A 55 -1.72 -4.76 -0.94
CA LEU A 55 -0.91 -5.86 -1.47
C LEU A 55 0.37 -6.10 -0.68
N GLY A 56 1.04 -5.04 -0.22
CA GLY A 56 2.26 -5.15 0.58
C GLY A 56 1.99 -5.76 1.97
N ILE A 57 0.91 -5.32 2.61
CA ILE A 57 0.51 -5.77 3.94
C ILE A 57 -0.03 -7.21 3.89
N SER A 58 -0.87 -7.54 2.91
CA SER A 58 -1.43 -8.89 2.78
C SER A 58 -0.34 -9.93 2.50
N GLN A 59 0.61 -9.64 1.62
CA GLN A 59 1.76 -10.53 1.39
C GLN A 59 2.57 -10.74 2.66
N ALA A 60 2.74 -9.70 3.48
CA ALA A 60 3.42 -9.87 4.75
C ALA A 60 2.63 -10.76 5.70
N PHE A 61 1.31 -10.61 5.79
CA PHE A 61 0.46 -11.39 6.68
C PHE A 61 0.28 -12.85 6.25
N PHE A 62 0.21 -13.12 4.94
CA PHE A 62 0.04 -14.48 4.41
C PHE A 62 1.37 -15.24 4.22
N CYS A 63 2.51 -14.56 4.34
CA CYS A 63 3.84 -15.15 4.13
C CYS A 63 4.81 -14.98 5.33
N THR A 64 4.35 -14.44 6.46
CA THR A 64 5.04 -14.57 7.75
C THR A 64 4.65 -15.87 8.44
#